data_AF-A0A4Q2DVQ7-F1
#
_entry.id   AF-A0A4Q2DVQ7-F1
#
_cell.length_a   1.000
_cell.length_b   1.000
_cell.length_c   1.000
_cell.angle_alpha   90.00
_cell.angle_beta   90.00
_cell.angle_gamma   90.00
#
_symmetry.space_group_name_H-M   'P 1'
#
loop_
_entity.id
_entity.type
_entity.pdbx_description
1 polymer ?
#
loop_
_entity_poly.entity_id
_entity_poly.type
_entity_poly.pdbx_seq_one_letter_code
_entity_poly.pdbx_strand_id
1 'polypeptide(L)'
;MVSTHTEIRMASPEIQDLLAPPSSESAVQKAVNLLDAKFTSLDQLDELETAVLQAQNRCNDLQEKLNASQAFLDSYLAETRASANTQLKAAQELSQSRHVLSDELSELSSDLVSVLSDEGGQPTLLEDLETLHRNLKELQSVKTYVQVAEHALNLSENALKDVQSSTSVTPESLQQYGALLHFVNKAQATAAPVEDGNGQQTLHLISFLEHLRDKTWRDIKLILYTSLSSAAEQLGWPTAINYPACDPEHRQAFEKHFLKLLSLQLLGRKLHKRANFQPNEKDGLYAIDALVQPISLRFKYHYDGNRQTNRLDKPEWYFTYILNIAHEHHHFMDTVVQHLLSRSEYKNISASSEFFLLLTPVLSRKVKKTVPLLLTRPSLFAHTIYQTLIFDAAFVEEGITIEKTTAGEASGGAWKGISEVILGNPEWFNAWLHAEKKFVEDQYHEIISSPDAWFVADEDEEEIVARDVRATNSARRIRALVNQVTDRFSPLPSAKQRSQFLISVQLPLLDLYRARITSALDAFETVSYAFVRAVPGALSISLSGKDEGTVKVDARNLTSGVEGVQRLCKALLSATYIHASLEAWTEEVVSALFNAFASLMMC
;
A
#
# COMPACT_ATOMS: atom_id res chain seq x y z
N MET A 1 18.35 68.54 -44.66
CA MET A 1 18.48 69.98 -44.39
C MET A 1 19.56 70.18 -43.33
N VAL A 2 20.82 70.38 -43.72
CA VAL A 2 21.75 71.39 -43.18
C VAL A 2 22.81 71.53 -44.28
N SER A 3 22.77 72.68 -44.97
CA SER A 3 23.70 73.05 -46.03
C SER A 3 24.85 73.80 -45.37
N THR A 4 26.05 73.24 -45.35
CA THR A 4 27.27 73.98 -45.00
C THR A 4 28.05 74.26 -46.27
N HIS A 5 27.69 75.37 -46.91
CA HIS A 5 28.58 76.13 -47.76
C HIS A 5 29.79 76.58 -46.93
N THR A 6 30.95 76.00 -47.20
CA THR A 6 32.22 76.56 -46.73
C THR A 6 33.05 76.87 -47.97
N GLU A 7 32.86 78.07 -48.51
CA GLU A 7 33.76 78.68 -49.48
C GLU A 7 35.14 78.85 -48.83
N ILE A 8 36.10 78.00 -49.19
CA ILE A 8 37.51 78.22 -48.84
C ILE A 8 38.10 79.16 -49.88
N ARG A 9 37.87 80.47 -49.70
CA ARG A 9 38.63 81.55 -50.33
C ARG A 9 39.45 82.27 -49.27
N MET A 10 40.66 81.80 -49.00
CA MET A 10 41.72 82.63 -48.42
C MET A 10 43.06 82.18 -48.99
N ALA A 11 43.50 82.80 -50.08
CA ALA A 11 44.91 82.76 -50.46
C ALA A 11 45.65 83.86 -49.67
N SER A 12 46.78 83.50 -49.06
CA SER A 12 47.65 84.40 -48.29
C SER A 12 48.04 85.65 -49.11
N PRO A 13 48.11 86.86 -48.52
CA PRO A 13 48.60 88.06 -49.21
C PRO A 13 50.02 87.87 -49.78
N GLU A 14 50.84 87.01 -49.16
CA GLU A 14 52.17 86.65 -49.66
C GLU A 14 52.12 85.91 -51.01
N ILE A 15 51.07 85.11 -51.24
CA ILE A 15 50.88 84.39 -52.52
C ILE A 15 50.44 85.37 -53.61
N GLN A 16 49.65 86.39 -53.27
CA GLN A 16 49.27 87.45 -54.22
C GLN A 16 50.48 88.32 -54.60
N ASP A 17 51.34 88.68 -53.65
CA ASP A 17 52.58 89.41 -53.92
C ASP A 17 53.58 88.60 -54.77
N LEU A 18 53.70 87.30 -54.54
CA LEU A 18 54.56 86.41 -55.34
C LEU A 18 54.05 86.15 -56.76
N LEU A 19 52.77 86.40 -57.03
CA LEU A 19 52.14 86.25 -58.35
C LEU A 19 52.07 87.57 -59.14
N ALA A 20 52.52 88.69 -58.57
CA ALA A 20 52.51 89.99 -59.24
C ALA A 20 53.61 90.07 -60.33
N PRO A 21 53.34 90.73 -61.48
CA PRO A 21 54.31 90.85 -62.56
C PRO A 21 55.51 91.71 -62.15
N PRO A 22 56.74 91.43 -62.66
CA PRO A 22 57.94 92.15 -62.27
C PRO A 22 57.89 93.65 -62.69
N SER A 23 58.31 94.53 -61.78
CA SER A 23 58.39 95.98 -62.00
C SER A 23 59.54 96.35 -62.95
N SER A 24 59.20 96.93 -64.10
CA SER A 24 60.17 97.37 -65.12
C SER A 24 61.06 98.52 -64.67
N GLU A 25 60.51 99.47 -63.90
CA GLU A 25 61.25 100.64 -63.38
C GLU A 25 62.38 100.23 -62.42
N SER A 26 62.13 99.26 -61.52
CA SER A 26 63.15 98.77 -60.57
C SER A 26 64.27 97.99 -61.28
N ALA A 27 63.92 97.25 -62.33
CA ALA A 27 64.90 96.51 -63.14
C ALA A 27 65.84 97.44 -63.91
N VAL A 28 65.31 98.51 -64.50
CA VAL A 28 66.09 99.53 -65.21
C VAL A 28 67.04 100.25 -64.25
N GLN A 29 66.57 100.68 -63.08
CA GLN A 29 67.42 101.36 -62.09
C GLN A 29 68.57 100.48 -61.59
N LYS A 30 68.33 99.19 -61.37
CA LYS A 30 69.38 98.24 -60.97
C LYS A 30 70.40 97.98 -62.09
N ALA A 31 69.96 97.98 -63.35
CA ALA A 31 70.86 97.82 -64.50
C ALA A 31 71.80 99.03 -64.64
N VAL A 32 71.26 100.26 -64.51
CA VAL A 32 72.05 101.50 -64.55
C VAL A 32 73.09 101.51 -63.43
N ASN A 33 72.69 101.25 -62.18
CA ASN A 33 73.61 101.22 -61.04
C ASN A 33 74.73 100.15 -61.18
N LEU A 34 74.46 99.04 -61.88
CA LEU A 34 75.44 97.97 -62.09
C LEU A 34 76.44 98.31 -63.21
N LEU A 35 75.96 99.01 -64.26
CA LEU A 35 76.81 99.54 -65.33
C LEU A 35 77.74 100.65 -64.80
N ASP A 36 77.20 101.59 -64.03
CA ASP A 36 77.96 102.70 -63.42
C ASP A 36 79.02 102.20 -62.43
N ALA A 37 78.78 101.08 -61.74
CA ALA A 37 79.73 100.48 -60.79
C ALA A 37 80.84 99.66 -61.47
N LYS A 38 80.63 99.14 -62.69
CA LYS A 38 81.59 98.28 -63.39
C LYS A 38 82.52 99.03 -64.35
N PHE A 39 82.04 100.13 -64.94
CA PHE A 39 82.79 100.85 -65.97
C PHE A 39 83.09 102.27 -65.49
N THR A 40 84.26 102.46 -64.87
CA THR A 40 84.62 103.75 -64.22
C THR A 40 85.73 104.53 -64.96
N SER A 41 86.38 103.93 -65.96
CA SER A 41 87.31 104.61 -66.87
C SER A 41 87.11 104.19 -68.32
N LEU A 42 87.53 105.03 -69.28
CA LEU A 42 87.21 104.89 -70.70
C LEU A 42 87.84 103.64 -71.36
N ASP A 43 88.98 103.16 -70.86
CA ASP A 43 89.70 101.99 -71.41
C ASP A 43 89.03 100.65 -71.03
N GLN A 44 88.04 100.64 -70.12
CA GLN A 44 87.34 99.43 -69.65
C GLN A 44 86.08 99.09 -70.46
N LEU A 45 85.71 99.92 -71.44
CA LEU A 45 84.49 99.72 -72.24
C LEU A 45 84.52 98.48 -73.15
N ASP A 46 85.70 97.92 -73.44
CA ASP A 46 85.86 96.70 -74.23
C ASP A 46 85.20 95.47 -73.57
N GLU A 47 84.91 95.51 -72.25
CA GLU A 47 84.24 94.42 -71.51
C GLU A 47 82.70 94.53 -71.46
N LEU A 48 82.11 95.57 -72.07
CA LEU A 48 80.66 95.81 -72.05
C LEU A 48 79.88 94.74 -72.83
N GLU A 49 80.40 94.32 -73.98
CA GLU A 49 79.78 93.29 -74.83
C GLU A 49 79.68 91.95 -74.07
N THR A 50 80.73 91.60 -73.32
CA THR A 50 80.78 90.42 -72.46
C THR A 50 79.78 90.51 -71.30
N ALA A 51 79.56 91.69 -70.72
CA ALA A 51 78.60 91.90 -69.64
C ALA A 51 77.14 91.77 -70.11
N VAL A 52 76.82 92.24 -71.33
CA VAL A 52 75.49 92.07 -71.95
C VAL A 52 75.22 90.60 -72.24
N LEU A 53 76.21 89.88 -72.77
CA LEU A 53 76.12 88.44 -73.05
C LEU A 53 75.91 87.63 -71.76
N GLN A 54 76.59 87.99 -70.66
CA GLN A 54 76.37 87.39 -69.35
C GLN A 54 74.96 87.69 -68.80
N ALA A 55 74.44 88.91 -68.99
CA ALA A 55 73.10 89.26 -68.56
C ALA A 55 72.01 88.52 -69.35
N GLN A 56 72.19 88.36 -70.66
CA GLN A 56 71.30 87.55 -71.51
C GLN A 56 71.31 86.08 -71.10
N ASN A 57 72.49 85.49 -70.88
CA ASN A 57 72.61 84.10 -70.41
C ASN A 57 71.93 83.92 -69.04
N ARG A 58 72.05 84.90 -68.14
CA ARG A 58 71.38 84.87 -66.83
C ARG A 58 69.85 85.01 -66.95
N CYS A 59 69.36 85.81 -67.88
CA CYS A 59 67.93 85.94 -68.15
C CYS A 59 67.36 84.61 -68.66
N ASN A 60 68.05 83.96 -69.60
CA ASN A 60 67.64 82.67 -70.14
C ASN A 60 67.63 81.57 -69.06
N ASP A 61 68.66 81.49 -68.21
CA ASP A 61 68.72 80.54 -67.08
C ASP A 61 67.58 80.77 -66.06
N LEU A 62 67.25 82.02 -65.75
CA LEU A 62 66.14 82.35 -64.86
C LEU A 62 64.77 81.99 -65.47
N GLN A 63 64.60 82.21 -66.78
CA GLN A 63 63.37 81.83 -67.48
C GLN A 63 63.19 80.31 -67.51
N GLU A 64 64.28 79.56 -67.72
CA GLU A 64 64.27 78.11 -67.70
C GLU A 64 63.90 77.56 -66.31
N LYS A 65 64.47 78.15 -65.24
CA LYS A 65 64.10 77.83 -63.84
C LYS A 65 62.66 78.18 -63.50
N LEU A 66 62.12 79.29 -63.99
CA LEU A 66 60.73 79.68 -63.78
C LEU A 66 59.77 78.67 -64.44
N ASN A 67 60.04 78.31 -65.70
CA ASN A 67 59.23 77.34 -66.43
C ASN A 67 59.29 75.96 -65.75
N ALA A 68 60.47 75.53 -65.29
CA ALA A 68 60.63 74.28 -64.55
C ALA A 68 59.85 74.28 -63.21
N SER A 69 59.87 75.39 -62.48
CA SER A 69 59.14 75.56 -61.22
C SER A 69 57.61 75.55 -61.43
N GLN A 70 57.12 76.24 -62.47
CA GLN A 70 55.69 76.25 -62.82
C GLN A 70 55.21 74.85 -63.22
N ALA A 71 55.97 74.13 -64.05
CA ALA A 71 55.63 72.76 -64.42
C ALA A 71 55.62 71.81 -63.21
N PHE A 72 56.55 71.99 -62.26
CA PHE A 72 56.57 71.21 -61.02
C PHE A 72 55.35 71.49 -60.14
N LEU A 73 54.95 72.76 -59.98
CA LEU A 73 53.77 73.17 -59.22
C LEU A 73 52.48 72.61 -59.81
N ASP A 74 52.31 72.67 -61.13
CA ASP A 74 51.13 72.13 -61.81
C ASP A 74 51.04 70.62 -61.64
N SER A 75 52.17 69.91 -61.75
CA SER A 75 52.24 68.47 -61.48
C SER A 75 51.87 68.16 -60.03
N TYR A 76 52.41 68.89 -59.07
CA TYR A 76 52.17 68.67 -57.64
C TYR A 76 50.71 68.93 -57.26
N LEU A 77 50.09 69.98 -57.81
CA LEU A 77 48.67 70.29 -57.58
C LEU A 77 47.75 69.24 -58.21
N ALA A 78 48.09 68.73 -59.40
CA ALA A 78 47.34 67.65 -60.04
C ALA A 78 47.39 66.35 -59.21
N GLU A 79 48.58 65.98 -58.73
CA GLU A 79 48.78 64.80 -57.88
C GLU A 79 48.04 64.92 -56.54
N THR A 80 48.13 66.08 -55.89
CA THR A 80 47.43 66.33 -54.61
C THR A 80 45.91 66.25 -54.78
N ARG A 81 45.36 66.82 -55.86
CA ARG A 81 43.91 66.73 -56.16
C ARG A 81 43.48 65.30 -56.48
N ALA A 82 44.29 64.55 -57.21
CA ALA A 82 44.01 63.14 -57.51
C ALA A 82 43.96 62.31 -56.21
N SER A 83 44.93 62.50 -55.32
CA SER A 83 45.01 61.81 -54.02
C SER A 83 43.85 62.18 -53.08
N ALA A 84 43.44 63.45 -53.04
CA ALA A 84 42.28 63.86 -52.24
C ALA A 84 40.98 63.22 -52.74
N ASN A 85 40.79 63.14 -54.06
CA ASN A 85 39.61 62.51 -54.66
C ASN A 85 39.55 61.00 -54.42
N THR A 86 40.68 60.29 -54.40
CA THR A 86 40.69 58.86 -54.10
C THR A 86 40.32 58.59 -52.64
N GLN A 87 40.83 59.38 -51.70
CA GLN A 87 40.45 59.26 -50.28
C GLN A 87 38.97 59.56 -50.05
N LEU A 88 38.40 60.54 -50.74
CA LEU A 88 36.98 60.88 -50.62
C LEU A 88 36.09 59.74 -51.13
N LYS A 89 36.44 59.12 -52.26
CA LYS A 89 35.72 57.94 -52.78
C LYS A 89 35.78 56.77 -51.79
N ALA A 90 36.97 56.47 -51.26
CA ALA A 90 37.14 55.40 -50.27
C ALA A 90 36.29 55.63 -49.00
N ALA A 91 36.18 56.88 -48.54
CA ALA A 91 35.35 57.23 -47.39
C ALA A 91 33.84 57.05 -47.68
N GLN A 92 33.39 57.34 -48.90
CA GLN A 92 32.00 57.13 -49.31
C GLN A 92 31.65 55.63 -49.38
N GLU A 93 32.55 54.82 -49.94
CA GLU A 93 32.38 53.35 -50.01
C GLU A 93 32.28 52.74 -48.60
N LEU A 94 33.17 53.13 -47.67
CA LEU A 94 33.12 52.69 -46.28
C LEU A 94 31.83 53.14 -45.54
N SER A 95 31.29 54.31 -45.86
CA SER A 95 30.02 54.75 -45.27
C SER A 95 28.85 53.91 -45.79
N GLN A 96 28.84 53.56 -47.07
CA GLN A 96 27.80 52.70 -47.65
C GLN A 96 27.86 51.30 -47.05
N SER A 97 29.05 50.72 -46.94
CA SER A 97 29.21 49.40 -46.32
C SER A 97 28.72 49.39 -44.87
N ARG A 98 28.95 50.47 -44.11
CA ARG A 98 28.42 50.59 -42.73
C ARG A 98 26.89 50.58 -42.69
N HIS A 99 26.22 51.25 -43.63
CA HIS A 99 24.75 51.27 -43.66
C HIS A 99 24.18 49.88 -43.99
N VAL A 100 24.73 49.21 -44.99
CA VAL A 100 24.34 47.82 -45.33
C VAL A 100 24.54 46.90 -44.13
N LEU A 101 25.69 46.97 -43.46
CA LEU A 101 25.96 46.13 -42.29
C LEU A 101 25.02 46.43 -41.12
N SER A 102 24.61 47.71 -40.96
CA SER A 102 23.65 48.11 -39.93
C SER A 102 22.24 47.59 -40.22
N ASP A 103 21.83 47.58 -41.48
CA ASP A 103 20.53 47.06 -41.91
C ASP A 103 20.50 45.54 -41.71
N GLU A 104 21.55 44.82 -42.14
CA GLU A 104 21.73 43.37 -41.91
C GLU A 104 21.72 43.01 -40.42
N LEU A 105 22.40 43.80 -39.57
CA LEU A 105 22.37 43.61 -38.12
C LEU A 105 20.97 43.83 -37.53
N SER A 106 20.21 44.79 -38.05
CA SER A 106 18.85 45.06 -37.57
C SER A 106 17.89 43.92 -37.92
N GLU A 107 18.00 43.38 -39.13
CA GLU A 107 17.21 42.24 -39.62
C GLU A 107 17.50 40.98 -38.80
N LEU A 108 18.79 40.66 -38.62
CA LEU A 108 19.20 39.53 -37.79
C LEU A 108 18.78 39.69 -36.31
N SER A 109 18.77 40.92 -35.80
CA SER A 109 18.30 41.20 -34.43
C SER A 109 16.79 41.04 -34.28
N SER A 110 16.03 41.45 -35.31
CA SER A 110 14.57 41.29 -35.39
C SER A 110 14.17 39.82 -35.37
N ASP A 111 14.87 38.98 -36.14
CA ASP A 111 14.65 37.53 -36.20
C ASP A 111 14.98 36.80 -34.88
N LEU A 112 15.73 37.43 -33.99
CA LEU A 112 16.14 36.90 -32.68
C LEU A 112 15.24 37.35 -31.51
N VAL A 113 14.31 38.30 -31.71
CA VAL A 113 13.40 38.76 -30.64
C VAL A 113 12.25 37.76 -30.45
N SER A 114 12.22 37.16 -29.25
CA SER A 114 11.29 36.11 -28.80
C SER A 114 9.80 36.48 -28.85
N VAL A 115 8.97 35.46 -29.11
CA VAL A 115 7.51 35.49 -29.35
C VAL A 115 6.69 35.58 -28.06
N LEU A 116 7.27 35.95 -26.91
CA LEU A 116 6.46 36.26 -25.70
C LEU A 116 5.59 37.53 -25.84
N SER A 117 5.52 38.12 -27.04
CA SER A 117 4.87 39.42 -27.30
C SER A 117 3.70 39.41 -28.29
N ASP A 118 3.54 38.42 -29.17
CA ASP A 118 2.48 38.44 -30.21
C ASP A 118 1.89 37.06 -30.54
N GLU A 119 0.57 36.92 -30.41
CA GLU A 119 -0.22 35.68 -30.54
C GLU A 119 -0.31 35.08 -31.97
N GLY A 120 0.56 35.47 -32.90
CA GLY A 120 0.46 35.09 -34.32
C GLY A 120 1.77 34.78 -35.06
N GLY A 121 2.92 34.79 -34.40
CA GLY A 121 4.24 34.54 -35.02
C GLY A 121 4.62 33.06 -35.10
N GLN A 122 5.34 32.67 -36.16
CA GLN A 122 6.03 31.37 -36.19
C GLN A 122 7.14 31.35 -35.11
N PRO A 123 7.34 30.22 -34.39
CA PRO A 123 8.35 30.13 -33.34
C PRO A 123 9.75 30.42 -33.90
N THR A 124 10.58 31.10 -33.11
CA THR A 124 11.96 31.36 -33.50
C THR A 124 12.77 30.06 -33.55
N LEU A 125 13.85 30.03 -34.35
CA LEU A 125 14.74 28.86 -34.41
C LEU A 125 15.31 28.45 -33.04
N LEU A 126 15.48 29.41 -32.12
CA LEU A 126 15.95 29.15 -30.76
C LEU A 126 14.88 28.47 -29.89
N GLU A 127 13.63 28.94 -29.97
CA GLU A 127 12.48 28.34 -29.30
C GLU A 127 12.23 26.92 -29.84
N ASP A 128 12.32 26.71 -31.16
CA ASP A 128 12.25 25.39 -31.79
C ASP A 128 13.37 24.46 -31.31
N LEU A 129 14.61 24.96 -31.20
CA LEU A 129 15.74 24.18 -30.67
C LEU A 129 15.51 23.85 -29.19
N GLU A 130 14.99 24.77 -28.39
CA GLU A 130 14.66 24.54 -26.99
C GLU A 130 13.56 23.49 -26.83
N THR A 131 12.49 23.55 -27.64
CA THR A 131 11.44 22.51 -27.64
C THR A 131 12.01 21.16 -28.07
N LEU A 132 12.86 21.11 -29.10
CA LEU A 132 13.50 19.88 -29.56
C LEU A 132 14.44 19.32 -28.48
N HIS A 133 15.16 20.17 -27.75
CA HIS A 133 16.02 19.78 -26.64
C HIS A 133 15.20 19.22 -25.46
N ARG A 134 14.07 19.84 -25.13
CA ARG A 134 13.12 19.32 -24.13
C ARG A 134 12.58 17.95 -24.53
N ASN A 135 12.11 17.82 -25.77
CA ASN A 135 11.60 16.56 -26.32
C ASN A 135 12.70 15.48 -26.34
N LEU A 136 13.94 15.85 -26.66
CA LEU A 136 15.09 14.94 -26.63
C LEU A 136 15.36 14.45 -25.20
N LYS A 137 15.31 15.35 -24.21
CA LYS A 137 15.46 15.01 -22.79
C LYS A 137 14.33 14.10 -22.28
N GLU A 138 13.10 14.35 -22.70
CA GLU A 138 11.95 13.48 -22.42
C GLU A 138 12.11 12.10 -23.08
N LEU A 139 12.51 12.05 -24.35
CA LEU A 139 12.79 10.77 -25.03
C LEU A 139 13.94 10.00 -24.36
N GLN A 140 14.97 10.70 -23.86
CA GLN A 140 16.05 10.09 -23.09
C GLN A 140 15.57 9.53 -21.75
N SER A 141 14.68 10.23 -21.04
CA SER A 141 14.12 9.74 -19.78
C SER A 141 13.22 8.52 -20.02
N VAL A 142 12.38 8.55 -21.05
CA VAL A 142 11.54 7.40 -21.47
C VAL A 142 12.40 6.22 -21.89
N LYS A 143 13.46 6.45 -22.69
CA LYS A 143 14.41 5.39 -23.06
C LYS A 143 15.03 4.74 -21.83
N THR A 144 15.46 5.54 -20.86
CA THR A 144 16.06 5.04 -19.61
C THR A 144 15.04 4.23 -18.81
N TYR A 145 13.80 4.71 -18.71
CA TYR A 145 12.69 3.98 -18.08
C TYR A 145 12.48 2.61 -18.71
N VAL A 146 12.38 2.56 -20.05
CA VAL A 146 12.16 1.31 -20.79
C VAL A 146 13.35 0.36 -20.63
N GLN A 147 14.59 0.86 -20.65
CA GLN A 147 15.78 0.04 -20.44
C GLN A 147 15.83 -0.57 -19.04
N VAL A 148 15.43 0.17 -18.01
CA VAL A 148 15.33 -0.34 -16.63
C VAL A 148 14.28 -1.45 -16.55
N ALA A 149 13.11 -1.24 -17.16
CA ALA A 149 12.04 -2.25 -17.20
C ALA A 149 12.45 -3.51 -17.99
N GLU A 150 13.05 -3.33 -19.18
CA GLU A 150 13.55 -4.42 -20.02
C GLU A 150 14.60 -5.26 -19.29
N HIS A 151 15.57 -4.60 -18.64
CA HIS A 151 16.60 -5.30 -17.87
C HIS A 151 16.00 -6.13 -16.73
N ALA A 152 15.04 -5.56 -15.98
CA ALA A 152 14.36 -6.30 -14.91
C ALA A 152 13.53 -7.47 -15.43
N LEU A 153 12.85 -7.30 -16.58
CA LEU A 153 12.10 -8.37 -17.24
C LEU A 153 13.02 -9.49 -17.70
N ASN A 154 14.15 -9.17 -18.35
CA ASN A 154 15.15 -10.15 -18.75
C ASN A 154 15.69 -10.95 -17.55
N LEU A 155 15.97 -10.29 -16.42
CA LEU A 155 16.38 -10.97 -15.19
C LEU A 155 15.26 -11.91 -14.67
N SER A 156 14.00 -11.47 -14.73
CA SER A 156 12.87 -12.30 -14.30
C SER A 156 12.69 -13.54 -15.18
N GLU A 157 12.77 -13.40 -16.50
CA GLU A 157 12.61 -14.51 -17.44
C GLU A 157 13.76 -15.51 -17.34
N ASN A 158 15.00 -15.01 -17.20
CA ASN A 158 16.17 -15.86 -17.04
C ASN A 158 16.11 -16.63 -15.71
N ALA A 159 15.65 -16.00 -14.62
CA ALA A 159 15.44 -16.69 -13.34
C ALA A 159 14.45 -17.85 -13.46
N LEU A 160 13.38 -17.69 -14.25
CA LEU A 160 12.42 -18.76 -14.50
C LEU A 160 13.02 -19.90 -15.33
N LYS A 161 13.79 -19.58 -16.38
CA LYS A 161 14.48 -20.57 -17.23
C LYS A 161 15.52 -21.38 -16.45
N ASP A 162 16.27 -20.73 -15.55
CA ASP A 162 17.28 -21.38 -14.72
C ASP A 162 16.66 -22.43 -13.78
N VAL A 163 15.53 -22.10 -13.15
CA VAL A 163 14.82 -23.03 -12.24
C VAL A 163 14.16 -24.19 -13.00
N GLN A 164 13.64 -23.93 -14.20
CA GLN A 164 13.03 -24.95 -15.06
C GLN A 164 14.05 -25.96 -15.60
N SER A 165 15.21 -25.48 -16.03
CA SER A 165 16.26 -26.31 -16.62
C SER A 165 17.07 -27.09 -15.57
N SER A 166 17.12 -26.60 -14.34
CA SER A 166 17.95 -27.20 -13.29
C SER A 166 17.31 -28.42 -12.63
N THR A 167 18.07 -29.50 -12.53
CA THR A 167 17.69 -30.75 -11.86
C THR A 167 17.54 -30.58 -10.33
N SER A 168 18.26 -29.64 -9.73
CA SER A 168 18.22 -29.29 -8.29
C SER A 168 18.23 -27.77 -8.09
N VAL A 169 17.65 -27.26 -7.01
CA VAL A 169 17.76 -25.83 -6.66
C VAL A 169 19.06 -25.62 -5.89
N THR A 170 19.98 -24.92 -6.54
CA THR A 170 21.27 -24.51 -5.99
C THR A 170 21.37 -22.98 -5.95
N PRO A 171 22.36 -22.39 -5.24
CA PRO A 171 22.57 -20.94 -5.25
C PRO A 171 22.71 -20.36 -6.66
N GLU A 172 23.30 -21.12 -7.59
CA GLU A 172 23.48 -20.73 -8.99
C GLU A 172 22.12 -20.63 -9.72
N SER A 173 21.22 -21.59 -9.49
CA SER A 173 19.86 -21.56 -10.09
C SER A 173 19.00 -20.37 -9.65
N LEU A 174 19.36 -19.71 -8.54
CA LEU A 174 18.67 -18.53 -8.01
C LEU A 174 19.48 -17.23 -8.21
N GLN A 175 20.60 -17.28 -8.93
CA GLN A 175 21.49 -16.14 -9.12
C GLN A 175 20.77 -14.97 -9.79
N GLN A 176 20.01 -15.24 -10.86
CA GLN A 176 19.28 -14.20 -11.61
C GLN A 176 18.17 -13.56 -10.76
N TYR A 177 17.47 -14.35 -9.95
CA TYR A 177 16.51 -13.82 -8.99
C TYR A 177 17.19 -12.96 -7.91
N GLY A 178 18.34 -13.39 -7.40
CA GLY A 178 19.16 -12.59 -6.48
C GLY A 178 19.61 -11.26 -7.09
N ALA A 179 20.01 -11.27 -8.37
CA ALA A 179 20.36 -10.06 -9.11
C ALA A 179 19.15 -9.12 -9.29
N LEU A 180 17.98 -9.66 -9.62
CA LEU A 180 16.73 -8.89 -9.70
C LEU A 180 16.40 -8.23 -8.35
N LEU A 181 16.53 -8.97 -7.26
CA LEU A 181 16.24 -8.47 -5.92
C LEU A 181 17.19 -7.33 -5.53
N HIS A 182 18.50 -7.51 -5.75
CA HIS A 182 19.49 -6.46 -5.54
C HIS A 182 19.22 -5.23 -6.44
N PHE A 183 18.83 -5.45 -7.70
CA PHE A 183 18.49 -4.38 -8.64
C PHE A 183 17.29 -3.56 -8.16
N VAL A 184 16.22 -4.21 -7.70
CA VAL A 184 15.02 -3.56 -7.17
C VAL A 184 15.36 -2.75 -5.92
N ASN A 185 16.11 -3.32 -4.98
CA ASN A 185 16.53 -2.62 -3.77
C ASN A 185 17.42 -1.41 -4.07
N LYS A 186 18.32 -1.54 -5.06
CA LYS A 186 19.16 -0.41 -5.51
C LYS A 186 18.32 0.68 -6.15
N ALA A 187 17.34 0.32 -6.97
CA ALA A 187 16.41 1.27 -7.58
C ALA A 187 15.60 2.02 -6.51
N GLN A 188 15.12 1.31 -5.49
CA GLN A 188 14.42 1.89 -4.35
C GLN A 188 15.33 2.85 -3.54
N ALA A 189 16.58 2.46 -3.26
CA ALA A 189 17.51 3.31 -2.51
C ALA A 189 17.95 4.56 -3.29
N THR A 190 17.98 4.49 -4.62
CA THR A 190 18.35 5.61 -5.49
C THR A 190 17.18 6.60 -5.66
N ALA A 191 15.95 6.11 -5.59
CA ALA A 191 14.77 6.94 -5.57
C ALA A 191 14.57 7.52 -4.17
N ALA A 192 15.09 8.73 -3.95
CA ALA A 192 14.71 9.52 -2.78
C ALA A 192 13.18 9.70 -2.74
N PRO A 193 12.55 9.77 -1.56
CA PRO A 193 11.15 10.17 -1.48
C PRO A 193 11.05 11.59 -2.06
N VAL A 194 10.37 11.73 -3.19
CA VAL A 194 10.00 13.04 -3.71
C VAL A 194 8.90 13.55 -2.78
N GLU A 195 9.25 14.50 -1.92
CA GLU A 195 8.28 15.23 -1.10
C GLU A 195 7.51 16.20 -1.99
N ASP A 196 6.51 15.68 -2.71
CA ASP A 196 5.45 16.52 -3.23
C ASP A 196 4.41 16.74 -2.11
N GLY A 197 3.91 17.97 -1.99
CA GLY A 197 3.03 18.43 -0.90
C GLY A 197 1.70 17.68 -0.69
N ASN A 198 1.47 16.58 -1.40
CA ASN A 198 0.30 15.70 -1.30
C ASN A 198 0.62 14.29 -0.74
N GLY A 199 1.84 14.06 -0.25
CA GLY A 199 2.28 12.80 0.37
C GLY A 199 3.34 12.04 -0.43
N GLN A 200 3.93 10.99 0.17
CA GLN A 200 4.91 10.13 -0.49
C GLN A 200 4.29 9.41 -1.70
N GLN A 201 4.54 9.90 -2.92
CA GLN A 201 4.24 9.14 -4.14
C GLN A 201 5.45 8.32 -4.53
N THR A 202 5.33 7.00 -4.49
CA THR A 202 6.35 6.10 -5.05
C THR A 202 6.26 6.16 -6.57
N LEU A 203 7.41 6.30 -7.24
CA LEU A 203 7.45 6.30 -8.70
C LEU A 203 6.81 5.01 -9.24
N HIS A 204 5.95 5.11 -10.26
CA HIS A 204 5.30 3.95 -10.89
C HIS A 204 6.30 2.89 -11.38
N LEU A 205 7.54 3.30 -11.71
CA LEU A 205 8.61 2.37 -12.05
C LEU A 205 8.98 1.45 -10.87
N ILE A 206 9.06 2.00 -9.65
CA ILE A 206 9.45 1.24 -8.46
C ILE A 206 8.36 0.25 -8.10
N SER A 207 7.09 0.68 -8.10
CA SER A 207 5.97 -0.24 -7.82
C SER A 207 5.86 -1.34 -8.88
N PHE A 208 6.15 -1.05 -10.15
CA PHE A 208 6.29 -2.07 -11.19
C PHE A 208 7.43 -3.06 -10.89
N LEU A 209 8.62 -2.58 -10.52
CA LEU A 209 9.77 -3.42 -10.18
C LEU A 209 9.52 -4.30 -8.94
N GLU A 210 8.87 -3.76 -7.90
CA GLU A 210 8.44 -4.51 -6.72
C GLU A 210 7.43 -5.59 -7.09
N HIS A 211 6.42 -5.24 -7.88
CA HIS A 211 5.45 -6.21 -8.37
C HIS A 211 6.11 -7.31 -9.20
N LEU A 212 7.07 -6.96 -10.06
CA LEU A 212 7.81 -7.90 -10.88
C LEU A 212 8.67 -8.85 -10.02
N ARG A 213 9.37 -8.34 -9.01
CA ARG A 213 10.12 -9.16 -8.03
C ARG A 213 9.20 -10.17 -7.35
N ASP A 214 8.07 -9.71 -6.82
CA ASP A 214 7.14 -10.55 -6.08
C ASP A 214 6.46 -11.56 -7.00
N LYS A 215 6.14 -11.16 -8.23
CA LYS A 215 5.61 -12.04 -9.27
C LYS A 215 6.61 -13.12 -9.65
N THR A 216 7.87 -12.74 -9.89
CA THR A 216 8.93 -13.69 -10.27
C THR A 216 9.09 -14.78 -9.21
N TRP A 217 9.10 -14.41 -7.93
CA TRP A 217 9.19 -15.38 -6.84
C TRP A 217 7.97 -16.30 -6.76
N ARG A 218 6.75 -15.75 -6.94
CA ARG A 218 5.52 -16.54 -7.03
C ARG A 218 5.55 -17.51 -8.21
N ASP A 219 6.03 -17.08 -9.36
CA ASP A 219 6.10 -17.89 -10.58
C ASP A 219 7.15 -19.02 -10.43
N ILE A 220 8.30 -18.76 -9.81
CA ILE A 220 9.30 -19.78 -9.42
C ILE A 220 8.67 -20.84 -8.52
N LYS A 221 7.93 -20.41 -7.49
CA LYS A 221 7.21 -21.35 -6.61
C LYS A 221 6.18 -22.17 -7.38
N LEU A 222 5.41 -21.54 -8.27
CA LEU A 222 4.37 -22.21 -9.06
C LEU A 222 4.94 -23.32 -9.96
N ILE A 223 6.10 -23.10 -10.59
CA ILE A 223 6.79 -24.12 -11.41
C ILE A 223 7.14 -25.36 -10.56
N LEU A 224 7.62 -25.14 -9.35
CA LEU A 224 7.99 -26.24 -8.47
C LEU A 224 6.78 -26.90 -7.80
N TYR A 225 5.73 -26.13 -7.50
CA TYR A 225 4.45 -26.65 -6.99
C TYR A 225 3.79 -27.56 -8.02
N THR A 226 3.74 -27.15 -9.28
CA THR A 226 3.17 -27.96 -10.37
C THR A 226 3.96 -29.25 -10.59
N SER A 227 5.30 -29.18 -10.52
CA SER A 227 6.17 -30.36 -10.60
C SER A 227 5.93 -31.34 -9.45
N LEU A 228 5.85 -30.86 -8.21
CA LEU A 228 5.55 -31.71 -7.04
C LEU A 228 4.12 -32.26 -7.09
N SER A 229 3.14 -31.45 -7.50
CA SER A 229 1.74 -31.88 -7.59
C SER A 229 1.57 -33.01 -8.60
N SER A 230 2.20 -32.91 -9.77
CA SER A 230 2.21 -33.98 -10.78
C SER A 230 2.84 -35.27 -10.25
N ALA A 231 3.97 -35.17 -9.55
CA ALA A 231 4.60 -36.35 -8.91
C ALA A 231 3.75 -36.94 -7.78
N ALA A 232 3.05 -36.11 -7.00
CA ALA A 232 2.15 -36.57 -5.95
C ALA A 232 0.90 -37.25 -6.53
N GLU A 233 0.36 -36.75 -7.65
CA GLU A 233 -0.76 -37.38 -8.36
C GLU A 233 -0.42 -38.79 -8.84
N GLN A 234 0.81 -39.04 -9.29
CA GLN A 234 1.29 -40.39 -9.65
C GLN A 234 1.30 -41.36 -8.46
N LEU A 235 1.40 -40.85 -7.22
CA LEU A 235 1.28 -41.65 -6.00
C LEU A 235 -0.17 -41.83 -5.54
N GLY A 236 -1.14 -41.21 -6.21
CA GLY A 236 -2.56 -41.25 -5.86
C GLY A 236 -3.03 -40.10 -4.94
N TRP A 237 -2.20 -39.07 -4.72
CA TRP A 237 -2.61 -37.86 -3.98
C TRP A 237 -3.75 -37.14 -4.72
N PRO A 238 -4.74 -36.54 -4.03
CA PRO A 238 -4.92 -36.41 -2.58
C PRO A 238 -5.83 -37.48 -1.97
N THR A 239 -5.80 -38.72 -2.47
CA THR A 239 -6.46 -39.86 -1.81
C THR A 239 -5.45 -40.56 -0.90
N ALA A 240 -5.91 -41.36 0.08
CA ALA A 240 -5.02 -42.10 0.97
C ALA A 240 -3.97 -42.91 0.20
N ILE A 241 -2.69 -42.63 0.46
CA ILE A 241 -1.55 -43.21 -0.27
C ILE A 241 -1.05 -44.45 0.48
N ASN A 242 -1.01 -45.59 -0.20
CA ASN A 242 -0.25 -46.76 0.26
C ASN A 242 1.20 -46.68 -0.28
N TYR A 243 2.03 -45.87 0.38
CA TYR A 243 3.37 -45.55 -0.12
C TYR A 243 4.25 -46.78 -0.38
N PRO A 244 4.25 -47.82 0.48
CA PRO A 244 5.00 -49.06 0.24
C PRO A 244 4.55 -49.90 -0.97
N ALA A 245 3.38 -49.62 -1.55
CA ALA A 245 2.88 -50.31 -2.74
C ALA A 245 3.15 -49.56 -4.06
N CYS A 246 3.50 -48.27 -4.02
CA CYS A 246 3.73 -47.46 -5.22
C CYS A 246 5.04 -47.82 -5.96
N ASP A 247 5.17 -47.53 -7.24
CA ASP A 247 6.43 -47.79 -7.96
C ASP A 247 7.62 -47.00 -7.37
N PRO A 248 8.82 -47.60 -7.28
CA PRO A 248 9.99 -46.94 -6.70
C PRO A 248 10.43 -45.69 -7.48
N GLU A 249 10.20 -45.65 -8.79
CA GLU A 249 10.50 -44.49 -9.64
C GLU A 249 9.61 -43.29 -9.29
N HIS A 250 8.29 -43.51 -9.13
CA HIS A 250 7.34 -42.48 -8.72
C HIS A 250 7.65 -41.96 -7.29
N ARG A 251 8.08 -42.84 -6.38
CA ARG A 251 8.53 -42.44 -5.04
C ARG A 251 9.76 -41.53 -5.09
N GLN A 252 10.78 -41.92 -5.86
CA GLN A 252 11.99 -41.11 -6.01
C GLN A 252 11.71 -39.75 -6.66
N ALA A 253 10.81 -39.70 -7.65
CA ALA A 253 10.37 -38.45 -8.26
C ALA A 253 9.71 -37.53 -7.22
N PHE A 254 8.78 -38.05 -6.43
CA PHE A 254 8.14 -37.30 -5.35
C PHE A 254 9.15 -36.76 -4.33
N GLU A 255 10.03 -37.61 -3.79
CA GLU A 255 11.04 -37.22 -2.80
C GLU A 255 11.97 -36.14 -3.36
N LYS A 256 12.41 -36.29 -4.61
CA LYS A 256 13.26 -35.31 -5.30
C LYS A 256 12.57 -33.94 -5.42
N HIS A 257 11.32 -33.89 -5.88
CA HIS A 257 10.58 -32.64 -6.02
C HIS A 257 10.24 -32.01 -4.68
N PHE A 258 9.95 -32.84 -3.66
CA PHE A 258 9.70 -32.38 -2.29
C PHE A 258 10.94 -31.70 -1.70
N LEU A 259 12.11 -32.35 -1.80
CA LEU A 259 13.39 -31.79 -1.34
C LEU A 259 13.77 -30.53 -2.12
N LYS A 260 13.46 -30.47 -3.43
CA LYS A 260 13.69 -29.27 -4.27
C LYS A 260 12.90 -28.05 -3.76
N LEU A 261 11.70 -28.25 -3.24
CA LEU A 261 10.91 -27.17 -2.63
C LEU A 261 11.42 -26.75 -1.25
N LEU A 262 11.87 -27.70 -0.42
CA LEU A 262 12.50 -27.36 0.86
C LEU A 262 13.79 -26.56 0.66
N SER A 263 14.61 -26.93 -0.33
CA SER A 263 15.83 -26.19 -0.63
C SER A 263 15.55 -24.80 -1.18
N LEU A 264 14.50 -24.63 -2.02
CA LEU A 264 14.02 -23.31 -2.44
C LEU A 264 13.67 -22.43 -1.23
N GLN A 265 12.91 -22.95 -0.28
CA GLN A 265 12.51 -22.18 0.90
C GLN A 265 13.72 -21.77 1.74
N LEU A 266 14.65 -22.69 1.98
CA LEU A 266 15.87 -22.42 2.74
C LEU A 266 16.75 -21.36 2.06
N LEU A 267 16.98 -21.50 0.75
CA LEU A 267 17.78 -20.58 -0.03
C LEU A 267 17.08 -19.21 -0.16
N GLY A 268 15.77 -19.20 -0.39
CA GLY A 268 14.93 -18.00 -0.41
C GLY A 268 15.04 -17.21 0.88
N ARG A 269 14.87 -17.85 2.05
CA ARG A 269 15.04 -17.21 3.37
C ARG A 269 16.43 -16.57 3.51
N LYS A 270 17.49 -17.28 3.09
CA LYS A 270 18.87 -16.75 3.14
C LYS A 270 19.06 -15.55 2.21
N LEU A 271 18.52 -15.61 1.00
CA LEU A 271 18.59 -14.53 -0.01
C LEU A 271 17.83 -13.29 0.45
N HIS A 272 16.58 -13.47 0.90
CA HIS A 272 15.74 -12.38 1.40
C HIS A 272 16.36 -11.72 2.63
N LYS A 273 16.90 -12.50 3.57
CA LYS A 273 17.63 -11.98 4.75
C LYS A 273 18.87 -11.17 4.35
N ARG A 274 19.68 -11.66 3.40
CA ARG A 274 20.87 -10.93 2.92
C ARG A 274 20.52 -9.59 2.28
N ALA A 275 19.36 -9.51 1.67
CA ALA A 275 18.91 -8.31 0.99
C ALA A 275 18.00 -7.43 1.85
N ASN A 276 17.85 -7.72 3.15
CA ASN A 276 16.96 -7.02 4.08
C ASN A 276 15.52 -6.89 3.55
N PHE A 277 15.06 -7.87 2.78
CA PHE A 277 13.71 -7.93 2.24
C PHE A 277 12.89 -8.91 3.07
N GLN A 278 11.71 -8.49 3.53
CA GLN A 278 10.73 -9.36 4.15
C GLN A 278 9.58 -9.59 3.17
N PRO A 279 9.46 -10.79 2.58
CA PRO A 279 8.32 -11.10 1.72
C PRO A 279 7.02 -11.09 2.54
N ASN A 280 5.94 -10.59 1.95
CA ASN A 280 4.59 -10.67 2.55
C ASN A 280 4.00 -12.09 2.37
N GLU A 281 4.74 -13.08 2.82
CA GLU A 281 4.35 -14.49 2.76
C GLU A 281 3.85 -14.97 4.10
N LYS A 282 2.81 -15.79 4.05
CA LYS A 282 2.29 -16.45 5.25
C LYS A 282 3.22 -17.58 5.65
N ASP A 283 3.25 -17.85 6.95
CA ASP A 283 3.98 -18.98 7.51
C ASP A 283 3.49 -20.29 6.88
N GLY A 284 4.44 -21.20 6.65
CA GLY A 284 4.17 -22.47 6.00
C GLY A 284 5.40 -23.08 5.34
N LEU A 285 5.55 -24.39 5.42
CA LEU A 285 6.50 -25.12 4.57
C LEU A 285 5.97 -25.23 3.14
N TYR A 286 6.72 -24.71 2.16
CA TYR A 286 6.32 -24.68 0.75
C TYR A 286 5.99 -26.06 0.19
N ALA A 287 6.75 -27.08 0.59
CA ALA A 287 6.56 -28.44 0.13
C ALA A 287 5.23 -29.04 0.64
N ILE A 288 4.82 -28.70 1.86
CA ILE A 288 3.55 -29.15 2.44
C ILE A 288 2.39 -28.29 1.94
N ASP A 289 2.59 -26.98 1.79
CA ASP A 289 1.59 -26.09 1.19
C ASP A 289 1.21 -26.54 -0.22
N ALA A 290 2.18 -26.97 -1.03
CA ALA A 290 1.92 -27.56 -2.34
C ALA A 290 1.00 -28.80 -2.28
N LEU A 291 1.16 -29.66 -1.27
CA LEU A 291 0.29 -30.82 -1.04
C LEU A 291 -1.12 -30.42 -0.59
N VAL A 292 -1.26 -29.28 0.08
CA VAL A 292 -2.54 -28.73 0.51
C VAL A 292 -3.33 -28.09 -0.65
N GLN A 293 -2.68 -27.66 -1.74
CA GLN A 293 -3.36 -26.98 -2.87
C GLN A 293 -4.46 -27.84 -3.53
N PRO A 294 -4.23 -29.13 -3.90
CA PRO A 294 -5.29 -29.98 -4.46
C PRO A 294 -6.47 -30.18 -3.52
N ILE A 295 -6.22 -30.31 -2.21
CA ILE A 295 -7.26 -30.44 -1.17
C ILE A 295 -8.06 -29.14 -1.06
N SER A 296 -7.37 -28.00 -1.04
CA SER A 296 -7.98 -26.68 -1.02
C SER A 296 -8.87 -26.44 -2.24
N LEU A 297 -8.46 -26.92 -3.42
CA LEU A 297 -9.25 -26.83 -4.65
C LEU A 297 -10.51 -27.71 -4.57
N ARG A 298 -10.39 -28.95 -4.09
CA ARG A 298 -11.54 -29.85 -3.85
C ARG A 298 -12.51 -29.23 -2.83
N PHE A 299 -11.99 -28.71 -1.72
CA PHE A 299 -12.79 -28.00 -0.73
C PHE A 299 -13.56 -26.85 -1.37
N LYS A 300 -12.89 -26.00 -2.15
CA LYS A 300 -13.53 -24.86 -2.82
C LYS A 300 -14.64 -25.32 -3.78
N TYR A 301 -14.41 -26.41 -4.51
CA TYR A 301 -15.42 -26.96 -5.41
C TYR A 301 -16.68 -27.41 -4.67
N HIS A 302 -16.55 -28.09 -3.53
CA HIS A 302 -17.68 -28.62 -2.76
C HIS A 302 -18.35 -27.59 -1.84
N TYR A 303 -17.59 -26.67 -1.26
CA TYR A 303 -18.06 -25.82 -0.15
C TYR A 303 -18.05 -24.32 -0.45
N ASP A 304 -17.52 -23.84 -1.58
CA ASP A 304 -17.54 -22.42 -1.94
C ASP A 304 -18.44 -22.09 -3.16
N GLY A 305 -18.99 -23.10 -3.85
CA GLY A 305 -19.84 -22.93 -5.03
C GLY A 305 -21.34 -23.15 -4.80
N ASN A 306 -22.09 -23.37 -5.88
CA ASN A 306 -23.54 -23.63 -5.84
C ASN A 306 -23.90 -25.12 -5.66
N ARG A 307 -23.00 -25.90 -5.06
CA ARG A 307 -23.21 -27.34 -4.84
C ARG A 307 -24.17 -27.54 -3.67
N GLN A 308 -24.91 -28.65 -3.69
CA GLN A 308 -25.78 -29.06 -2.57
C GLN A 308 -24.99 -29.31 -1.27
N THR A 309 -23.68 -29.50 -1.36
CA THR A 309 -22.75 -29.63 -0.23
C THR A 309 -22.43 -28.29 0.44
N ASN A 310 -22.63 -27.15 -0.22
CA ASN A 310 -22.43 -25.83 0.37
C ASN A 310 -23.69 -25.36 1.11
N ARG A 311 -23.94 -25.97 2.27
CA ARG A 311 -25.10 -25.69 3.11
C ARG A 311 -24.74 -24.84 4.31
N LEU A 312 -25.49 -23.76 4.52
CA LEU A 312 -25.34 -22.87 5.67
C LEU A 312 -25.79 -23.52 6.98
N ASP A 313 -26.72 -24.46 6.91
CA ASP A 313 -27.26 -25.18 8.06
C ASP A 313 -26.45 -26.42 8.45
N LYS A 314 -25.47 -26.80 7.63
CA LYS A 314 -24.60 -27.97 7.82
C LYS A 314 -23.11 -27.62 7.86
N PRO A 315 -22.68 -26.73 8.78
CA PRO A 315 -21.27 -26.38 8.94
C PRO A 315 -20.38 -27.58 9.31
N GLU A 316 -20.95 -28.61 9.96
CA GLU A 316 -20.23 -29.84 10.30
C GLU A 316 -19.60 -30.53 9.08
N TRP A 317 -20.20 -30.43 7.89
CA TRP A 317 -19.70 -31.15 6.71
C TRP A 317 -18.31 -30.70 6.28
N TYR A 318 -18.06 -29.39 6.26
CA TYR A 318 -16.76 -28.88 5.83
C TYR A 318 -15.70 -29.02 6.93
N PHE A 319 -16.09 -29.02 8.21
CA PHE A 319 -15.20 -29.28 9.34
C PHE A 319 -14.78 -30.75 9.38
N THR A 320 -15.75 -31.67 9.35
CA THR A 320 -15.50 -33.11 9.29
C THR A 320 -14.69 -33.49 8.05
N TYR A 321 -14.92 -32.87 6.90
CA TYR A 321 -14.11 -33.11 5.71
C TYR A 321 -12.62 -32.83 5.97
N ILE A 322 -12.27 -31.70 6.58
CA ILE A 322 -10.87 -31.37 6.87
C ILE A 322 -10.29 -32.28 7.94
N LEU A 323 -11.05 -32.62 8.99
CA LEU A 323 -10.62 -33.59 10.00
C LEU A 323 -10.34 -34.97 9.40
N ASN A 324 -11.23 -35.45 8.52
CA ASN A 324 -11.03 -36.75 7.85
C ASN A 324 -9.78 -36.73 6.96
N ILE A 325 -9.57 -35.66 6.19
CA ILE A 325 -8.37 -35.50 5.37
C ILE A 325 -7.10 -35.51 6.22
N ALA A 326 -7.12 -34.83 7.37
CA ALA A 326 -6.00 -34.85 8.29
C ALA A 326 -5.72 -36.26 8.83
N HIS A 327 -6.75 -36.95 9.31
CA HIS A 327 -6.66 -38.29 9.86
C HIS A 327 -6.21 -39.32 8.80
N GLU A 328 -6.81 -39.30 7.60
CA GLU A 328 -6.47 -40.20 6.48
C GLU A 328 -5.01 -40.08 6.04
N HIS A 329 -4.45 -38.87 6.06
CA HIS A 329 -3.07 -38.62 5.64
C HIS A 329 -2.07 -38.59 6.80
N HIS A 330 -2.52 -38.74 8.04
CA HIS A 330 -1.68 -38.67 9.24
C HIS A 330 -0.48 -39.64 9.14
N HIS A 331 -0.75 -40.90 8.80
CA HIS A 331 0.30 -41.92 8.68
C HIS A 331 1.34 -41.58 7.60
N PHE A 332 0.90 -41.08 6.44
CA PHE A 332 1.81 -40.68 5.36
C PHE A 332 2.70 -39.50 5.77
N MET A 333 2.13 -38.54 6.51
CA MET A 333 2.86 -37.38 7.02
C MET A 333 3.92 -37.80 8.05
N ASP A 334 3.56 -38.64 9.01
CA ASP A 334 4.46 -39.07 10.09
C ASP A 334 5.55 -40.05 9.66
N THR A 335 5.35 -40.78 8.56
CA THR A 335 6.33 -41.76 8.09
C THR A 335 7.20 -41.21 6.96
N VAL A 336 6.60 -40.87 5.83
CA VAL A 336 7.32 -40.49 4.61
C VAL A 336 7.78 -39.04 4.69
N VAL A 337 6.84 -38.12 4.93
CA VAL A 337 7.13 -36.68 4.92
C VAL A 337 8.03 -36.30 6.09
N GLN A 338 7.78 -36.83 7.29
CA GLN A 338 8.63 -36.62 8.46
C GLN A 338 10.05 -37.13 8.25
N HIS A 339 10.24 -38.25 7.53
CA HIS A 339 11.58 -38.73 7.17
C HIS A 339 12.31 -37.74 6.25
N LEU A 340 11.62 -37.18 5.26
CA LEU A 340 12.19 -36.14 4.39
C LEU A 340 12.54 -34.86 5.16
N LEU A 341 11.66 -34.41 6.06
CA LEU A 341 11.92 -33.24 6.91
C LEU A 341 13.10 -33.48 7.85
N SER A 342 13.21 -34.66 8.45
CA SER A 342 14.30 -35.04 9.36
C SER A 342 15.69 -34.99 8.70
N ARG A 343 15.75 -35.16 7.36
CA ARG A 343 16.98 -35.06 6.57
C ARG A 343 17.31 -33.62 6.14
N SER A 344 16.48 -32.65 6.52
CA SER A 344 16.62 -31.23 6.20
C SER A 344 16.83 -30.37 7.44
N GLU A 345 17.00 -29.07 7.26
CA GLU A 345 17.04 -28.09 8.37
C GLU A 345 15.73 -28.01 9.16
N TYR A 346 14.63 -28.57 8.63
CA TYR A 346 13.30 -28.53 9.23
C TYR A 346 12.98 -29.72 10.15
N LYS A 347 13.99 -30.43 10.65
CA LYS A 347 13.84 -31.62 11.51
C LYS A 347 13.02 -31.43 12.80
N ASN A 348 12.93 -30.19 13.30
CA ASN A 348 12.18 -29.86 14.51
C ASN A 348 10.67 -29.66 14.23
N ILE A 349 10.27 -29.62 12.96
CA ILE A 349 8.88 -29.43 12.54
C ILE A 349 8.21 -30.80 12.43
N SER A 350 7.00 -30.90 13.00
CA SER A 350 6.11 -32.05 12.81
C SER A 350 5.38 -31.91 11.49
N ALA A 351 5.55 -32.88 10.59
CA ALA A 351 4.92 -32.90 9.28
C ALA A 351 3.38 -32.91 9.37
N SER A 352 2.83 -33.75 10.26
CA SER A 352 1.39 -33.85 10.52
C SER A 352 0.83 -32.53 11.07
N SER A 353 1.52 -31.94 12.05
CA SER A 353 1.09 -30.66 12.64
C SER A 353 1.14 -29.50 11.64
N GLU A 354 2.20 -29.43 10.84
CA GLU A 354 2.37 -28.42 9.79
C GLU A 354 1.32 -28.60 8.68
N PHE A 355 1.04 -29.85 8.28
CA PHE A 355 0.01 -30.16 7.30
C PHE A 355 -1.37 -29.71 7.76
N PHE A 356 -1.74 -30.02 9.00
CA PHE A 356 -3.02 -29.57 9.53
C PHE A 356 -3.09 -28.06 9.65
N LEU A 357 -2.03 -27.42 10.17
CA LEU A 357 -1.94 -25.97 10.27
C LEU A 357 -2.24 -25.32 8.92
N LEU A 358 -1.67 -25.86 7.84
CA LEU A 358 -1.86 -25.35 6.48
C LEU A 358 -3.25 -25.64 5.89
N LEU A 359 -4.03 -26.56 6.45
CA LEU A 359 -5.45 -26.75 6.09
C LEU A 359 -6.37 -25.70 6.74
N THR A 360 -6.02 -25.19 7.94
CA THR A 360 -6.86 -24.23 8.69
C THR A 360 -7.20 -22.92 7.96
N PRO A 361 -6.37 -22.34 7.06
CA PRO A 361 -6.72 -21.13 6.32
C PRO A 361 -7.90 -21.33 5.37
N VAL A 362 -8.13 -22.56 4.89
CA VAL A 362 -9.28 -22.89 4.04
C VAL A 362 -10.58 -22.70 4.81
N LEU A 363 -10.63 -23.26 6.02
CA LEU A 363 -11.75 -23.12 6.95
C LEU A 363 -11.93 -21.68 7.43
N SER A 364 -10.83 -21.00 7.78
CA SER A 364 -10.86 -19.59 8.20
C SER A 364 -11.48 -18.69 7.12
N ARG A 365 -11.14 -18.90 5.84
CA ARG A 365 -11.76 -18.17 4.72
C ARG A 365 -13.24 -18.52 4.58
N LYS A 366 -13.60 -19.80 4.69
CA LYS A 366 -14.99 -20.27 4.60
C LYS A 366 -15.86 -19.62 5.68
N VAL A 367 -15.39 -19.64 6.93
CA VAL A 367 -16.07 -19.03 8.08
C VAL A 367 -16.24 -17.53 7.87
N LYS A 368 -15.18 -16.80 7.48
CA LYS A 368 -15.26 -15.35 7.21
C LYS A 368 -16.29 -14.96 6.15
N LYS A 369 -16.47 -15.80 5.13
CA LYS A 369 -17.51 -15.60 4.10
C LYS A 369 -18.91 -15.96 4.59
N THR A 370 -19.01 -16.98 5.46
CA THR A 370 -20.27 -17.60 5.85
C THR A 370 -20.95 -16.85 7.00
N VAL A 371 -20.18 -16.45 8.03
CA VAL A 371 -20.71 -15.81 9.25
C VAL A 371 -21.56 -14.56 8.97
N PRO A 372 -21.16 -13.63 8.08
CA PRO A 372 -22.01 -12.46 7.77
C PRO A 372 -23.43 -12.83 7.30
N LEU A 373 -23.58 -13.96 6.60
CA LEU A 373 -24.88 -14.45 6.12
C LEU A 373 -25.72 -15.08 7.25
N LEU A 374 -25.07 -15.51 8.33
CA LEU A 374 -25.71 -16.18 9.46
C LEU A 374 -26.16 -15.20 10.56
N LEU A 375 -25.69 -13.94 10.55
CA LEU A 375 -26.05 -12.94 11.56
C LEU A 375 -27.57 -12.69 11.67
N THR A 376 -28.31 -12.88 10.58
CA THR A 376 -29.78 -12.77 10.56
C THR A 376 -30.49 -14.06 11.00
N ARG A 377 -29.75 -15.15 11.24
CA ARG A 377 -30.26 -16.49 11.56
C ARG A 377 -29.59 -17.05 12.83
N PRO A 378 -29.99 -16.56 14.02
CA PRO A 378 -29.38 -16.87 15.31
C PRO A 378 -29.08 -18.36 15.58
N SER A 379 -30.04 -19.25 15.30
CA SER A 379 -29.89 -20.69 15.56
C SER A 379 -28.79 -21.33 14.71
N LEU A 380 -28.71 -20.97 13.42
CA LEU A 380 -27.66 -21.46 12.53
C LEU A 380 -26.30 -20.88 12.89
N PHE A 381 -26.27 -19.63 13.34
CA PHE A 381 -25.06 -18.99 13.80
C PHE A 381 -24.49 -19.67 15.06
N ALA A 382 -25.33 -19.89 16.08
CA ALA A 382 -24.94 -20.61 17.29
C ALA A 382 -24.45 -22.04 16.99
N HIS A 383 -25.16 -22.77 16.11
CA HIS A 383 -24.73 -24.09 15.63
C HIS A 383 -23.34 -24.04 14.97
N THR A 384 -23.09 -23.04 14.12
CA THR A 384 -21.79 -22.87 13.45
C THR A 384 -20.65 -22.59 14.45
N ILE A 385 -20.90 -21.77 15.46
CA ILE A 385 -19.92 -21.53 16.54
C ILE A 385 -19.60 -22.84 17.27
N TYR A 386 -20.63 -23.59 17.65
CA TYR A 386 -20.45 -24.87 18.35
C TYR A 386 -19.68 -25.90 17.51
N GLN A 387 -20.00 -26.04 16.23
CA GLN A 387 -19.23 -26.92 15.33
C GLN A 387 -17.77 -26.47 15.17
N THR A 388 -17.51 -25.16 15.24
CA THR A 388 -16.14 -24.64 15.22
C THR A 388 -15.39 -24.99 16.50
N LEU A 389 -16.03 -24.91 17.66
CA LEU A 389 -15.45 -25.31 18.95
C LEU A 389 -15.18 -26.82 19.02
N ILE A 390 -16.09 -27.65 18.51
CA ILE A 390 -15.87 -29.10 18.39
C ILE A 390 -14.65 -29.39 17.53
N PHE A 391 -14.53 -28.72 16.37
CA PHE A 391 -13.37 -28.87 15.50
C PHE A 391 -12.06 -28.50 16.21
N ASP A 392 -12.07 -27.39 16.96
CA ASP A 392 -10.90 -26.94 17.71
C ASP A 392 -10.52 -27.93 18.82
N ALA A 393 -11.50 -28.50 19.54
CA ALA A 393 -11.24 -29.54 20.53
C ALA A 393 -10.65 -30.81 19.90
N ALA A 394 -11.21 -31.26 18.76
CA ALA A 394 -10.72 -32.42 18.03
C ALA A 394 -9.27 -32.22 17.54
N PHE A 395 -8.90 -31.02 17.10
CA PHE A 395 -7.52 -30.72 16.73
C PHE A 395 -6.53 -30.90 17.88
N VAL A 396 -6.91 -30.46 19.09
CA VAL A 396 -6.08 -30.61 20.29
C VAL A 396 -6.00 -32.09 20.70
N GLU A 397 -7.10 -32.83 20.60
CA GLU A 397 -7.17 -34.27 20.91
C GLU A 397 -6.30 -35.12 19.98
N GLU A 398 -6.23 -34.78 18.68
CA GLU A 398 -5.33 -35.40 17.70
C GLU A 398 -3.83 -35.12 17.99
N GLY A 399 -3.51 -34.38 19.06
CA GLY A 399 -2.15 -34.11 19.50
C GLY A 399 -1.40 -33.08 18.66
N ILE A 400 -2.12 -32.32 17.83
CA ILE A 400 -1.51 -31.35 16.92
C ILE A 400 -1.04 -30.13 17.72
N THR A 401 0.26 -29.84 17.64
CA THR A 401 0.90 -28.80 18.46
C THR A 401 1.52 -27.72 17.59
N ILE A 402 1.17 -26.46 17.81
CA ILE A 402 1.71 -25.32 17.04
C ILE A 402 3.18 -25.04 17.31
N GLU A 403 3.69 -25.35 18.49
CA GLU A 403 5.11 -25.18 18.84
C GLU A 403 6.04 -25.89 17.86
N LYS A 404 5.60 -27.02 17.29
CA LYS A 404 6.35 -27.82 16.31
C LYS A 404 5.99 -27.49 14.86
N THR A 405 5.52 -26.28 14.59
CA THR A 405 5.16 -25.79 13.24
C THR A 405 5.93 -24.53 12.89
N THR A 406 5.88 -24.11 11.62
CA THR A 406 6.46 -22.84 11.18
C THR A 406 5.85 -21.62 11.86
N ALA A 407 4.61 -21.71 12.35
CA ALA A 407 3.95 -20.66 13.12
C ALA A 407 4.35 -20.64 14.61
N GLY A 408 5.06 -21.65 15.11
CA GLY A 408 5.44 -21.74 16.53
C GLY A 408 6.31 -20.58 17.01
N GLU A 409 7.24 -20.10 16.17
CA GLU A 409 8.12 -18.97 16.49
C GLU A 409 7.37 -17.62 16.54
N ALA A 410 6.29 -17.47 15.76
CA ALA A 410 5.56 -16.22 15.61
C ALA A 410 4.32 -16.09 16.53
N SER A 411 3.76 -17.22 16.98
CA SER A 411 2.42 -17.26 17.61
C SER A 411 2.40 -17.18 19.14
N GLY A 412 3.55 -17.11 19.81
CA GLY A 412 3.61 -17.11 21.27
C GLY A 412 3.14 -18.44 21.90
N GLY A 413 3.16 -19.53 21.14
CA GLY A 413 3.00 -20.92 21.62
C GLY A 413 1.59 -21.51 21.51
N ALA A 414 0.52 -20.73 21.69
CA ALA A 414 -0.83 -21.28 21.77
C ALA A 414 -1.63 -21.12 20.46
N TRP A 415 -2.20 -22.24 19.97
CA TRP A 415 -3.19 -22.18 18.90
C TRP A 415 -4.48 -21.55 19.40
N LYS A 416 -4.91 -20.49 18.73
CA LYS A 416 -6.15 -19.78 19.07
C LYS A 416 -7.42 -20.47 18.55
N GLY A 417 -7.28 -21.52 17.73
CA GLY A 417 -8.42 -22.18 17.13
C GLY A 417 -9.02 -21.43 15.94
N ILE A 418 -9.89 -22.10 15.19
CA ILE A 418 -10.73 -21.48 14.16
C ILE A 418 -11.86 -20.69 14.80
N SER A 419 -12.29 -21.07 16.01
CA SER A 419 -13.32 -20.36 16.77
C SER A 419 -12.93 -18.90 17.02
N GLU A 420 -11.64 -18.60 17.20
CA GLU A 420 -11.13 -17.23 17.32
C GLU A 420 -11.43 -16.36 16.08
N VAL A 421 -11.56 -16.95 14.89
CA VAL A 421 -11.98 -16.20 13.70
C VAL A 421 -13.36 -15.59 13.89
N ILE A 422 -14.23 -16.26 14.64
CA ILE A 422 -15.57 -15.79 14.96
C ILE A 422 -15.57 -14.97 16.26
N LEU A 423 -15.06 -15.56 17.33
CA LEU A 423 -15.12 -15.04 18.70
C LEU A 423 -14.19 -13.83 18.91
N GLY A 424 -13.10 -13.75 18.14
CA GLY A 424 -12.18 -12.60 18.14
C GLY A 424 -12.75 -11.37 17.44
N ASN A 425 -13.82 -11.51 16.64
CA ASN A 425 -14.54 -10.37 16.07
C ASN A 425 -15.59 -9.87 17.08
N PRO A 426 -15.43 -8.65 17.65
CA PRO A 426 -16.33 -8.15 18.67
C PRO A 426 -17.76 -7.97 18.16
N GLU A 427 -17.96 -7.62 16.89
CA GLU A 427 -19.30 -7.44 16.32
C GLU A 427 -20.05 -8.77 16.24
N TRP A 428 -19.37 -9.82 15.76
CA TRP A 428 -19.97 -11.16 15.62
C TRP A 428 -20.22 -11.80 16.97
N PHE A 429 -19.29 -11.66 17.91
CA PHE A 429 -19.46 -12.13 19.27
C PHE A 429 -20.63 -11.43 19.98
N ASN A 430 -20.71 -10.10 19.90
CA ASN A 430 -21.82 -9.35 20.50
C ASN A 430 -23.17 -9.68 19.86
N ALA A 431 -23.21 -9.91 18.54
CA ALA A 431 -24.41 -10.35 17.86
C ALA A 431 -24.89 -11.73 18.36
N TRP A 432 -23.96 -12.68 18.56
CA TRP A 432 -24.28 -13.97 19.17
C TRP A 432 -24.78 -13.82 20.61
N LEU A 433 -24.09 -13.04 21.42
CA LEU A 433 -24.46 -12.80 22.82
C LEU A 433 -25.86 -12.19 22.94
N HIS A 434 -26.18 -11.21 22.09
CA HIS A 434 -27.51 -10.59 22.07
C HIS A 434 -28.60 -11.57 21.62
N ALA A 435 -28.31 -12.35 20.58
CA ALA A 435 -29.21 -13.39 20.10
C ALA A 435 -29.48 -14.46 21.18
N GLU A 436 -28.44 -14.89 21.90
CA GLU A 436 -28.57 -15.87 22.98
C GLU A 436 -29.36 -15.29 24.16
N LYS A 437 -29.09 -14.03 24.55
CA LYS A 437 -29.86 -13.34 25.58
C LYS A 437 -31.35 -13.33 25.23
N LYS A 438 -31.69 -12.93 24.01
CA LYS A 438 -33.08 -12.89 23.53
C LYS A 438 -33.71 -14.29 23.53
N PHE A 439 -32.99 -15.29 23.03
CA PHE A 439 -33.46 -16.68 23.04
C PHE A 439 -33.79 -17.17 24.46
N VAL A 440 -32.91 -16.88 25.42
CA VAL A 440 -33.12 -17.24 26.83
C VAL A 440 -34.29 -16.48 27.46
N GLU A 441 -34.45 -15.18 27.15
CA GLU A 441 -35.60 -14.39 27.59
C GLU A 441 -36.91 -14.96 27.02
N ASP A 442 -36.96 -15.31 25.74
CA ASP A 442 -38.15 -15.90 25.11
C ASP A 442 -38.51 -17.25 25.76
N GLN A 443 -37.53 -18.14 25.95
CA GLN A 443 -37.70 -19.43 26.65
C GLN A 443 -38.17 -19.22 28.11
N TYR A 444 -37.64 -18.22 28.81
CA TYR A 444 -38.09 -17.88 30.15
C TYR A 444 -39.57 -17.51 30.18
N HIS A 445 -40.01 -16.64 29.27
CA HIS A 445 -41.41 -16.23 29.19
C HIS A 445 -42.33 -17.40 28.86
N GLU A 446 -41.90 -18.31 27.98
CA GLU A 446 -42.64 -19.54 27.69
C GLU A 446 -42.78 -20.43 28.95
N ILE A 447 -41.69 -20.62 29.70
CA ILE A 447 -41.69 -21.42 30.94
C ILE A 447 -42.64 -20.84 31.98
N ILE A 448 -42.65 -19.53 32.18
CA ILE A 448 -43.47 -18.88 33.22
C ILE A 448 -44.93 -18.75 32.81
N SER A 449 -45.20 -18.66 31.50
CA SER A 449 -46.56 -18.55 30.96
C SER A 449 -47.25 -19.90 30.81
N SER A 450 -46.53 -21.02 31.01
CA SER A 450 -47.11 -22.35 30.89
C SER A 450 -48.18 -22.58 31.98
N PRO A 451 -49.30 -23.24 31.65
CA PRO A 451 -50.40 -23.41 32.61
C PRO A 451 -50.03 -24.28 33.81
N ASP A 452 -49.02 -25.13 33.63
CA ASP A 452 -48.49 -26.07 34.62
C ASP A 452 -47.24 -25.56 35.36
N ALA A 453 -46.77 -24.34 35.05
CA ALA A 453 -45.51 -23.78 35.55
C ALA A 453 -45.39 -23.92 37.08
N TRP A 454 -46.45 -23.57 37.78
CA TRP A 454 -46.47 -23.50 39.25
C TRP A 454 -47.06 -24.76 39.91
N PHE A 455 -47.20 -25.86 39.16
CA PHE A 455 -47.54 -27.14 39.77
C PHE A 455 -46.28 -27.77 40.39
N VAL A 456 -46.49 -28.44 41.53
CA VAL A 456 -45.45 -29.25 42.15
C VAL A 456 -45.21 -30.43 41.23
N ALA A 457 -43.94 -30.73 41.00
CA ALA A 457 -43.50 -31.87 40.23
C ALA A 457 -44.06 -33.19 40.79
N ASP A 458 -44.48 -34.09 39.91
CA ASP A 458 -44.49 -35.51 40.24
C ASP A 458 -43.04 -36.01 40.04
N GLU A 459 -42.28 -36.04 41.12
CA GLU A 459 -40.91 -36.56 41.18
C GLU A 459 -40.93 -37.99 41.73
N ASP A 460 -40.09 -38.86 41.15
CA ASP A 460 -39.84 -40.19 41.70
C ASP A 460 -39.21 -40.07 43.10
N GLU A 461 -39.60 -40.92 44.06
CA GLU A 461 -39.17 -40.81 45.46
C GLU A 461 -37.63 -40.79 45.62
N GLU A 462 -36.89 -41.42 44.72
CA GLU A 462 -35.42 -41.44 44.71
C GLU A 462 -34.78 -40.07 44.38
N GLU A 463 -35.38 -39.27 43.48
CA GLU A 463 -34.88 -37.93 43.14
C GLU A 463 -35.15 -36.91 44.27
N ILE A 464 -36.25 -37.11 45.00
CA ILE A 464 -36.62 -36.28 46.15
C ILE A 464 -35.65 -36.53 47.30
N VAL A 465 -35.31 -37.80 47.57
CA VAL A 465 -34.38 -38.19 48.65
C VAL A 465 -32.96 -37.67 48.38
N ALA A 466 -32.53 -37.60 47.13
CA ALA A 466 -31.22 -37.06 46.77
C ALA A 466 -31.09 -35.54 46.95
N ARG A 467 -32.20 -34.79 46.93
CA ARG A 467 -32.21 -33.31 46.94
C ARG A 467 -32.87 -32.68 48.16
N ASP A 468 -33.54 -33.48 48.98
CA ASP A 468 -34.27 -33.08 50.19
C ASP A 468 -35.42 -32.06 49.98
N VAL A 469 -35.70 -31.66 48.73
CA VAL A 469 -36.65 -30.59 48.39
C VAL A 469 -37.37 -30.88 47.07
N ARG A 470 -38.71 -30.78 47.08
CA ARG A 470 -39.56 -30.89 45.88
C ARG A 470 -39.52 -29.63 45.02
N ALA A 471 -39.51 -29.76 43.70
CA ALA A 471 -39.53 -28.61 42.79
C ALA A 471 -40.92 -28.29 42.24
N THR A 472 -41.10 -27.07 41.76
CA THR A 472 -42.16 -26.76 40.78
C THR A 472 -41.66 -27.07 39.36
N ASN A 473 -42.59 -27.29 38.42
CA ASN A 473 -42.23 -27.50 37.02
C ASN A 473 -41.44 -26.32 36.43
N SER A 474 -41.80 -25.09 36.80
CA SER A 474 -41.05 -23.89 36.40
C SER A 474 -39.63 -23.91 36.93
N ALA A 475 -39.42 -24.21 38.22
CA ALA A 475 -38.10 -24.24 38.82
C ALA A 475 -37.19 -25.29 38.15
N ARG A 476 -37.74 -26.47 37.79
CA ARG A 476 -36.99 -27.50 37.04
C ARG A 476 -36.63 -27.03 35.64
N ARG A 477 -37.58 -26.45 34.91
CA ARG A 477 -37.35 -25.93 33.55
C ARG A 477 -36.36 -24.78 33.54
N ILE A 478 -36.41 -23.88 34.52
CA ILE A 478 -35.42 -22.79 34.69
C ILE A 478 -34.04 -23.34 34.98
N ARG A 479 -33.90 -24.32 35.88
CA ARG A 479 -32.60 -24.99 36.12
C ARG A 479 -32.05 -25.62 34.85
N ALA A 480 -32.89 -26.31 34.08
CA ALA A 480 -32.49 -26.90 32.81
C ALA A 480 -32.06 -25.82 31.79
N LEU A 481 -32.78 -24.70 31.72
CA LEU A 481 -32.41 -23.57 30.87
C LEU A 481 -31.07 -22.95 31.29
N VAL A 482 -30.81 -22.80 32.60
CA VAL A 482 -29.52 -22.32 33.12
C VAL A 482 -28.39 -23.28 32.74
N ASN A 483 -28.57 -24.59 32.94
CA ASN A 483 -27.59 -25.60 32.53
C ASN A 483 -27.33 -25.53 31.02
N GLN A 484 -28.37 -25.39 30.19
CA GLN A 484 -28.24 -25.25 28.75
C GLN A 484 -27.40 -24.03 28.36
N VAL A 485 -27.57 -22.89 29.05
CA VAL A 485 -26.74 -21.70 28.83
C VAL A 485 -25.30 -21.97 29.26
N THR A 486 -25.09 -22.61 30.41
CA THR A 486 -23.76 -23.01 30.90
C THR A 486 -23.02 -23.92 29.91
N ASP A 487 -23.69 -24.92 29.36
CA ASP A 487 -23.12 -25.83 28.36
C ASP A 487 -22.69 -25.11 27.08
N ARG A 488 -23.34 -23.99 26.74
CA ARG A 488 -23.01 -23.21 25.52
C ARG A 488 -21.77 -22.36 25.67
N PHE A 489 -21.53 -21.76 26.83
CA PHE A 489 -20.37 -20.89 27.03
C PHE A 489 -19.19 -21.58 27.71
N SER A 490 -19.40 -22.71 28.41
CA SER A 490 -18.33 -23.46 29.08
C SER A 490 -17.15 -23.84 28.15
N PRO A 491 -17.38 -24.27 26.88
CA PRO A 491 -16.30 -24.63 25.96
C PRO A 491 -15.52 -23.43 25.40
N LEU A 492 -15.88 -22.19 25.71
CA LEU A 492 -15.21 -21.02 25.16
C LEU A 492 -13.78 -20.88 25.72
N PRO A 493 -12.76 -20.68 24.86
CA PRO A 493 -11.37 -20.62 25.30
C PRO A 493 -11.08 -19.39 26.18
N SER A 494 -11.72 -18.25 25.90
CA SER A 494 -11.48 -17.00 26.63
C SER A 494 -12.30 -16.92 27.92
N ALA A 495 -11.64 -16.79 29.07
CA ALA A 495 -12.29 -16.52 30.35
C ALA A 495 -13.13 -15.22 30.33
N LYS A 496 -12.68 -14.21 29.58
CA LYS A 496 -13.41 -12.95 29.41
C LYS A 496 -14.73 -13.14 28.66
N GLN A 497 -14.74 -13.97 27.61
CA GLN A 497 -15.96 -14.26 26.87
C GLN A 497 -16.93 -15.08 27.73
N ARG A 498 -16.42 -16.05 28.50
CA ARG A 498 -17.22 -16.81 29.47
C ARG A 498 -17.87 -15.91 30.52
N SER A 499 -17.13 -14.95 31.09
CA SER A 499 -17.69 -14.01 32.06
C SER A 499 -18.75 -13.08 31.46
N GLN A 500 -18.57 -12.65 30.20
CA GLN A 500 -19.58 -11.86 29.50
C GLN A 500 -20.90 -12.62 29.31
N PHE A 501 -20.86 -13.93 29.01
CA PHE A 501 -22.05 -14.78 28.96
C PHE A 501 -22.73 -14.93 30.32
N LEU A 502 -21.95 -15.20 31.37
CA LEU A 502 -22.44 -15.29 32.74
C LEU A 502 -23.18 -14.01 33.15
N ILE A 503 -22.55 -12.85 32.94
CA ILE A 503 -23.09 -11.54 33.34
C ILE A 503 -24.27 -11.10 32.48
N SER A 504 -24.23 -11.34 31.17
CA SER A 504 -25.19 -10.76 30.23
C SER A 504 -26.40 -11.66 29.95
N VAL A 505 -26.30 -12.96 30.22
CA VAL A 505 -27.34 -13.95 29.92
C VAL A 505 -27.79 -14.70 31.17
N GLN A 506 -26.86 -15.37 31.86
CA GLN A 506 -27.22 -16.27 32.97
C GLN A 506 -27.70 -15.53 34.23
N LEU A 507 -27.01 -14.47 34.65
CA LEU A 507 -27.43 -13.66 35.82
C LEU A 507 -28.79 -12.97 35.58
N PRO A 508 -29.04 -12.31 34.44
CA PRO A 508 -30.36 -11.73 34.15
C PRO A 508 -31.49 -12.76 34.16
N LEU A 509 -31.26 -13.99 33.67
CA LEU A 509 -32.25 -15.07 33.73
C LEU A 509 -32.63 -15.40 35.19
N LEU A 510 -31.64 -15.55 36.07
CA LEU A 510 -31.87 -15.81 37.49
C LEU A 510 -32.55 -14.63 38.19
N ASP A 511 -32.15 -13.40 37.86
CA ASP A 511 -32.77 -12.19 38.39
C ASP A 511 -34.24 -12.06 37.97
N LEU A 512 -34.59 -12.38 36.72
CA LEU A 512 -35.96 -12.41 36.23
C LEU A 512 -36.81 -13.41 37.04
N TYR A 513 -36.30 -14.63 37.24
CA TYR A 513 -37.02 -15.64 38.01
C TYR A 513 -37.15 -15.26 39.49
N ARG A 514 -36.08 -14.72 40.10
CA ARG A 514 -36.12 -14.18 41.46
C ARG A 514 -37.19 -13.09 41.57
N ALA A 515 -37.16 -12.09 40.69
CA ALA A 515 -38.12 -10.99 40.69
C ALA A 515 -39.56 -11.48 40.55
N ARG A 516 -39.79 -12.54 39.77
CA ARG A 516 -41.12 -13.16 39.65
C ARG A 516 -41.58 -13.82 40.95
N ILE A 517 -40.70 -14.55 41.63
CA ILE A 517 -41.00 -15.16 42.94
C ILE A 517 -41.25 -14.06 43.99
N THR A 518 -40.39 -13.04 44.05
CA THR A 518 -40.54 -11.91 44.98
C THR A 518 -41.83 -11.15 44.72
N SER A 519 -42.17 -10.85 43.47
CA SER A 519 -43.43 -10.18 43.13
C SER A 519 -44.67 -11.00 43.54
N ALA A 520 -44.61 -12.33 43.48
CA ALA A 520 -45.69 -13.18 43.97
C ALA A 520 -45.82 -13.09 45.51
N LEU A 521 -44.71 -12.97 46.23
CA LEU A 521 -44.68 -12.76 47.68
C LEU A 521 -45.20 -11.37 48.06
N ASP A 522 -44.72 -10.31 47.40
CA ASP A 522 -45.15 -8.92 47.63
C ASP A 522 -46.66 -8.74 47.36
N ALA A 523 -47.17 -9.39 46.32
CA ALA A 523 -48.60 -9.40 46.02
C ALA A 523 -49.40 -10.09 47.13
N PHE A 524 -48.88 -11.20 47.67
CA PHE A 524 -49.50 -11.87 48.81
C PHE A 524 -49.49 -10.98 50.06
N GLU A 525 -48.37 -10.32 50.38
CA GLU A 525 -48.25 -9.42 51.52
C GLU A 525 -49.17 -8.21 51.39
N THR A 526 -49.16 -7.53 50.24
CA THR A 526 -49.97 -6.33 49.98
C THR A 526 -51.47 -6.62 50.15
N VAL A 527 -51.93 -7.74 49.58
CA VAL A 527 -53.32 -8.15 49.71
C VAL A 527 -53.63 -8.57 51.15
N SER A 528 -52.71 -9.26 51.84
CA SER A 528 -52.88 -9.66 53.24
C SER A 528 -52.95 -8.46 54.20
N TYR A 529 -52.13 -7.42 53.99
CA TYR A 529 -52.20 -6.17 54.77
C TYR A 529 -53.47 -5.36 54.47
N ALA A 530 -53.98 -5.39 53.24
CA ALA A 530 -55.28 -4.81 52.90
C ALA A 530 -56.43 -5.50 53.67
N PHE A 531 -56.32 -6.81 53.96
CA PHE A 531 -57.26 -7.53 54.83
C PHE A 531 -57.13 -7.13 56.30
N VAL A 532 -55.90 -6.95 56.82
CA VAL A 532 -55.68 -6.56 58.23
C VAL A 532 -56.18 -5.14 58.52
N ARG A 533 -56.20 -4.25 57.52
CA ARG A 533 -56.74 -2.88 57.64
C ARG A 533 -58.25 -2.78 57.36
N ALA A 534 -58.90 -3.85 56.92
CA ALA A 534 -60.35 -3.90 56.74
C ALA A 534 -61.04 -4.15 58.10
N VAL A 535 -61.48 -3.07 58.74
CA VAL A 535 -62.26 -3.10 59.98
C VAL A 535 -63.52 -3.95 59.79
N PRO A 536 -63.85 -4.90 60.70
CA PRO A 536 -65.10 -5.64 60.65
C PRO A 536 -66.30 -4.68 60.67
N GLY A 537 -67.01 -4.58 59.53
CA GLY A 537 -68.21 -3.73 59.37
C GLY A 537 -68.13 -2.62 58.32
N ALA A 538 -66.97 -2.36 57.72
CA ALA A 538 -66.85 -1.35 56.65
C ALA A 538 -66.85 -2.01 55.25
N LEU A 539 -67.82 -1.58 54.45
CA LEU A 539 -68.08 -1.83 53.04
C LEU A 539 -66.90 -2.34 52.19
N SER A 540 -67.19 -3.37 51.39
CA SER A 540 -66.36 -3.86 50.29
C SER A 540 -65.81 -2.72 49.44
N ILE A 541 -64.51 -2.45 49.54
CA ILE A 541 -63.79 -1.63 48.56
C ILE A 541 -63.65 -2.48 47.30
N SER A 542 -64.56 -2.26 46.37
CA SER A 542 -64.48 -2.75 44.99
C SER A 542 -63.32 -2.05 44.29
N LEU A 543 -62.15 -2.69 44.24
CA LEU A 543 -61.13 -2.38 43.24
C LEU A 543 -61.59 -3.00 41.91
N SER A 544 -62.51 -2.33 41.23
CA SER A 544 -62.95 -2.70 39.89
C SER A 544 -63.12 -1.41 39.09
N GLY A 545 -62.06 -1.01 38.39
CA GLY A 545 -62.22 -0.16 37.21
C GLY A 545 -63.14 -0.88 36.22
N LYS A 546 -64.15 -0.17 35.76
CA LYS A 546 -65.05 -0.62 34.68
C LYS A 546 -64.20 -0.95 33.45
N ASP A 547 -64.19 -2.21 33.04
CA ASP A 547 -64.26 -2.56 31.63
C ASP A 547 -64.89 -3.96 31.50
N GLU A 548 -65.91 -4.03 30.64
CA GLU A 548 -66.72 -5.22 30.39
C GLU A 548 -65.92 -6.26 29.59
N GLY A 549 -65.87 -7.50 30.08
CA GLY A 549 -65.49 -8.67 29.26
C GLY A 549 -64.52 -9.67 29.85
N THR A 550 -63.98 -9.48 31.06
CA THR A 550 -63.00 -10.40 31.65
C THR A 550 -63.58 -11.24 32.79
N VAL A 551 -63.25 -12.54 32.78
CA VAL A 551 -63.57 -13.52 33.84
C VAL A 551 -63.26 -12.92 35.20
N LYS A 552 -64.28 -12.76 36.05
CA LYS A 552 -64.12 -12.32 37.44
C LYS A 552 -63.34 -13.38 38.22
N VAL A 553 -62.02 -13.23 38.26
CA VAL A 553 -61.20 -13.95 39.23
C VAL A 553 -61.24 -13.13 40.51
N ASP A 554 -61.97 -13.62 41.52
CA ASP A 554 -62.07 -12.97 42.82
C ASP A 554 -60.67 -12.90 43.48
N ALA A 555 -60.05 -11.72 43.47
CA ALA A 555 -58.77 -11.45 44.14
C ALA A 555 -58.75 -11.85 45.62
N ARG A 556 -59.94 -11.99 46.24
CA ARG A 556 -60.18 -12.46 47.61
C ARG A 556 -59.84 -13.95 47.83
N ASN A 557 -60.03 -14.80 46.83
CA ASN A 557 -59.75 -16.25 46.92
C ASN A 557 -58.28 -16.58 46.61
N LEU A 558 -57.57 -15.67 45.92
CA LEU A 558 -56.18 -15.88 45.54
C LEU A 558 -55.19 -15.86 46.72
N THR A 559 -55.53 -15.19 47.81
CA THR A 559 -54.61 -14.94 48.95
C THR A 559 -55.16 -15.36 50.31
N SER A 560 -56.39 -15.86 50.39
CA SER A 560 -56.99 -16.34 51.64
C SER A 560 -57.22 -17.85 51.63
N GLY A 561 -57.11 -18.50 52.79
CA GLY A 561 -57.33 -19.94 52.96
C GLY A 561 -56.23 -20.84 52.39
N VAL A 562 -56.58 -22.11 52.11
CA VAL A 562 -55.64 -23.18 51.69
C VAL A 562 -54.93 -22.83 50.38
N GLU A 563 -55.59 -22.17 49.44
CA GLU A 563 -54.98 -21.80 48.16
C GLU A 563 -53.88 -20.74 48.30
N GLY A 564 -54.04 -19.78 49.20
CA GLY A 564 -53.01 -18.76 49.49
C GLY A 564 -51.75 -19.40 50.10
N VAL A 565 -51.93 -20.30 51.06
CA VAL A 565 -50.82 -21.08 51.65
C VAL A 565 -50.15 -21.96 50.60
N GLN A 566 -50.92 -22.62 49.74
CA GLN A 566 -50.37 -23.45 48.67
C GLN A 566 -49.52 -22.64 47.68
N ARG A 567 -49.90 -21.40 47.35
CA ARG A 567 -49.10 -20.49 46.51
C ARG A 567 -47.79 -20.09 47.19
N LEU A 568 -47.81 -19.77 48.48
CA LEU A 568 -46.59 -19.50 49.26
C LEU A 568 -45.67 -20.71 49.35
N CYS A 569 -46.22 -21.90 49.61
CA CYS A 569 -45.44 -23.13 49.60
C CYS A 569 -44.80 -23.38 48.24
N LYS A 570 -45.51 -23.17 47.13
CA LYS A 570 -44.95 -23.28 45.77
C LYS A 570 -43.83 -22.28 45.50
N ALA A 571 -43.97 -21.04 45.97
CA ALA A 571 -42.93 -20.01 45.86
C ALA A 571 -41.69 -20.39 46.69
N LEU A 572 -41.88 -20.87 47.92
CA LEU A 572 -40.82 -21.36 48.79
C LEU A 572 -40.09 -22.55 48.16
N LEU A 573 -40.81 -23.58 47.72
CA LEU A 573 -40.24 -24.74 47.03
C LEU A 573 -39.43 -24.34 45.79
N SER A 574 -39.96 -23.40 45.00
CA SER A 574 -39.26 -22.88 43.82
C SER A 574 -37.96 -22.16 44.18
N ALA A 575 -37.99 -21.34 45.24
CA ALA A 575 -36.83 -20.59 45.71
C ALA A 575 -35.77 -21.51 46.33
N THR A 576 -36.17 -22.43 47.21
CA THR A 576 -35.27 -23.41 47.85
C THR A 576 -34.64 -24.32 46.82
N TYR A 577 -35.39 -24.77 45.81
CA TYR A 577 -34.84 -25.61 44.73
C TYR A 577 -33.78 -24.90 43.89
N ILE A 578 -34.03 -23.63 43.52
CA ILE A 578 -33.03 -22.84 42.79
C ILE A 578 -31.85 -22.47 43.70
N HIS A 579 -32.07 -22.24 44.99
CA HIS A 579 -30.99 -22.00 45.95
C HIS A 579 -30.05 -23.20 46.08
N ALA A 580 -30.59 -24.41 46.28
CA ALA A 580 -29.80 -25.64 46.30
C ALA A 580 -29.06 -25.88 44.96
N SER A 581 -29.71 -25.53 43.84
CA SER A 581 -29.06 -25.60 42.52
C SER A 581 -27.91 -24.59 42.38
N LEU A 582 -28.08 -23.38 42.92
CA LEU A 582 -27.02 -22.35 42.96
C LEU A 582 -25.85 -22.78 43.83
N GLU A 583 -26.09 -23.42 44.98
CA GLU A 583 -25.02 -23.97 45.82
C GLU A 583 -24.23 -25.05 45.07
N ALA A 584 -24.91 -25.99 44.41
CA ALA A 584 -24.27 -27.02 43.59
C ALA A 584 -23.48 -26.39 42.42
N TRP A 585 -24.05 -25.40 41.73
CA TRP A 585 -23.32 -24.69 40.67
C TRP A 585 -22.18 -23.87 41.21
N THR A 586 -22.25 -23.30 42.41
CA THR A 586 -21.11 -22.55 42.96
C THR A 586 -19.92 -23.45 43.22
N GLU A 587 -20.09 -24.72 43.57
CA GLU A 587 -18.94 -25.63 43.67
C GLU A 587 -18.28 -25.87 42.29
N GLU A 588 -19.07 -26.04 41.24
CA GLU A 588 -18.58 -26.24 39.87
C GLU A 588 -18.05 -24.95 39.22
N VAL A 589 -18.75 -23.82 39.39
CA VAL A 589 -18.44 -22.51 38.82
C VAL A 589 -17.34 -21.82 39.60
N VAL A 590 -17.25 -21.97 40.93
CA VAL A 590 -16.07 -21.54 41.69
C VAL A 590 -14.88 -22.39 41.29
N SER A 591 -15.00 -23.71 41.10
CA SER A 591 -13.90 -24.51 40.54
C SER A 591 -13.47 -24.01 39.14
N ALA A 592 -14.42 -23.72 38.24
CA ALA A 592 -14.13 -23.22 36.90
C ALA A 592 -13.57 -21.77 36.88
N LEU A 593 -14.09 -20.87 37.72
CA LEU A 593 -13.62 -19.49 37.86
C LEU A 593 -12.29 -19.41 38.63
N PHE A 594 -12.07 -20.27 39.63
CA PHE A 594 -10.82 -20.35 40.39
C PHE A 594 -9.71 -20.93 39.52
N ASN A 595 -10.00 -21.93 38.67
CA ASN A 595 -9.07 -22.39 37.62
C ASN A 595 -8.79 -21.30 36.58
N ALA A 596 -9.79 -20.48 36.21
CA ALA A 596 -9.60 -19.35 35.30
C ALA A 596 -8.80 -18.21 35.92
N PHE A 597 -9.00 -17.88 37.20
CA PHE A 597 -8.21 -16.89 37.95
C PHE A 597 -6.78 -17.38 38.22
N ALA A 598 -6.59 -18.67 38.52
CA ALA A 598 -5.27 -19.28 38.68
C ALA A 598 -4.48 -19.26 37.36
N SER A 599 -5.14 -19.53 36.22
CA SER A 599 -4.52 -19.43 34.89
C SER A 599 -4.17 -17.99 34.50
N LEU A 600 -4.89 -16.99 35.02
CA LEU A 600 -4.62 -15.55 34.81
C LEU A 600 -3.49 -15.00 35.70
N MET A 601 -3.18 -15.68 36.80
CA MET A 601 -2.08 -15.35 37.72
C MET A 601 -0.78 -16.12 37.40
N MET A 602 -0.83 -17.11 36.50
CA MET A 602 0.34 -17.88 36.02
C MET A 602 0.87 -17.44 34.63
N CYS A 603 0.23 -16.44 34.01
CA CYS A 603 0.82 -15.63 32.92
C CYS A 603 1.23 -14.28 33.50
#